data_AF-A0A556N772-F1
#
_entry.id   AF-A0A556N772-F1
#
_cell.length_a   1.000
_cell.length_b   1.000
_cell.length_c   1.000
_cell.angle_alpha   90.00
_cell.angle_beta   90.00
_cell.angle_gamma   90.00
#
_symmetry.space_group_name_H-M   'P 1'
#
loop_
_entity.id
_entity.type
_entity.pdbx_description
1 polymer ?
#
loop_
_entity_poly.entity_id
_entity_poly.type
_entity_poly.pdbx_seq_one_letter_code
_entity_poly.pdbx_strand_id
1 'polypeptide(L)' 'MKTLFALALACCFSSGDGTVYVCDSPSSVAYHYKRDCRGLNNCKHEVKKTTVSEAEKLGLKLCGWED' A
#
# COMPACT_ATOMS: atom_id res chain seq x y z
N MET A 1 -20.74 29.04 37.44
CA MET A 1 -21.48 28.83 36.18
C MET A 1 -20.99 29.78 35.10
N LYS A 2 -19.98 29.35 34.33
CA LYS A 2 -19.69 29.78 32.96
C LYS A 2 -18.46 28.98 32.52
N THR A 3 -18.80 27.83 31.95
CA THR A 3 -17.98 26.90 31.19
C THR A 3 -17.09 27.63 30.18
N LEU A 4 -15.96 27.02 29.81
CA LEU A 4 -15.65 26.66 28.42
C LEU A 4 -14.32 25.90 28.41
N PHE A 5 -14.44 24.58 28.54
CA PHE A 5 -13.36 23.61 28.37
C PHE A 5 -13.09 23.52 26.85
N ALA A 6 -11.94 24.00 26.39
CA ALA A 6 -11.54 23.89 24.99
C ALA A 6 -11.02 22.47 24.74
N LEU A 7 -11.90 21.59 24.26
CA LEU A 7 -11.55 20.23 23.85
C LEU A 7 -10.85 20.31 22.48
N ALA A 8 -9.52 20.23 22.50
CA ALA A 8 -8.71 20.14 21.29
C ALA A 8 -8.99 18.79 20.60
N LEU A 9 -9.84 18.82 19.58
CA LEU A 9 -10.16 17.66 18.75
C LEU A 9 -8.99 17.40 17.79
N ALA A 10 -8.03 16.58 18.22
CA ALA A 10 -6.97 16.07 17.37
C ALA A 10 -7.60 15.07 16.37
N CYS A 11 -7.86 15.53 15.15
CA CYS A 11 -8.31 14.67 14.06
C CYS A 11 -7.20 13.70 13.68
N CYS A 12 -7.37 12.43 14.05
CA CYS A 12 -6.57 11.32 13.56
C CYS A 12 -6.83 11.16 12.06
N PHE A 13 -6.00 11.77 11.21
CA PHE A 13 -5.93 11.41 9.79
C PHE A 13 -5.33 10.01 9.69
N SER A 14 -6.17 8.98 9.69
CA SER A 14 -5.79 7.67 9.17
C SER A 14 -5.72 7.80 7.66
N SER A 15 -4.53 8.13 7.14
CA SER A 15 -4.21 7.93 5.73
C SER A 15 -4.33 6.44 5.45
N GLY A 16 -5.51 6.00 4.98
CA GLY A 16 -5.74 4.62 4.61
C GLY A 16 -4.71 4.25 3.56
N ASP A 17 -3.80 3.35 3.91
CA ASP A 17 -2.88 2.77 2.95
C ASP A 17 -3.69 2.06 1.86
N GLY A 18 -3.33 2.33 0.60
CA GLY A 18 -3.97 1.66 -0.53
C GLY A 18 -3.67 0.16 -0.49
N THR A 19 -4.67 -0.67 -0.76
CA THR A 19 -4.42 -2.09 -1.04
C THR A 19 -3.70 -2.22 -2.39
N VAL A 20 -2.57 -2.93 -2.38
CA VAL A 20 -1.74 -3.23 -3.55
C VAL A 20 -1.51 -4.73 -3.67
N TYR A 21 -0.93 -5.12 -4.80
CA TYR A 21 -0.60 -6.50 -5.14
C TYR A 21 0.91 -6.67 -5.23
N VAL A 22 1.41 -7.77 -4.70
CA VAL A 22 2.82 -8.15 -4.73
C VAL A 22 2.96 -9.59 -5.21
N CYS A 23 4.00 -9.87 -6.00
CA CYS A 23 4.40 -11.23 -6.33
C CYS A 23 5.17 -11.82 -5.15
N ASP A 24 4.71 -12.95 -4.61
CA ASP A 24 5.35 -13.67 -3.50
C ASP A 24 6.58 -14.45 -3.97
N SER A 25 7.59 -13.72 -4.42
CA SER A 25 8.85 -14.25 -4.89
C SER A 25 10.00 -13.48 -4.26
N PRO A 26 11.10 -14.14 -3.84
CA PRO A 26 12.27 -13.45 -3.30
C PRO A 26 12.96 -12.52 -4.30
N SER A 27 12.68 -12.68 -5.61
CA SER A 27 13.18 -11.81 -6.67
C SER A 27 12.22 -10.67 -7.03
N SER A 28 11.09 -10.53 -6.33
CA SER A 28 10.16 -9.42 -6.54
C SER A 28 10.81 -8.11 -6.14
N VAL A 29 10.72 -7.11 -7.01
CA VAL A 29 11.28 -5.77 -6.79
C VAL A 29 10.20 -4.70 -6.77
N ALA A 30 8.95 -5.04 -7.07
CA ALA A 30 7.89 -4.08 -7.25
C ALA A 30 6.53 -4.50 -6.66
N TYR A 31 5.72 -3.50 -6.32
CA TYR A 31 4.30 -3.64 -5.99
C TYR A 31 3.43 -2.99 -7.07
N HIS A 32 2.16 -3.38 -7.11
CA HIS A 32 1.24 -3.09 -8.20
C HIS A 32 -0.12 -2.61 -7.70
N TYR A 33 -0.71 -1.57 -8.28
CA TYR A 33 -2.06 -1.14 -7.94
C TYR A 33 -3.13 -2.02 -8.58
N LYS A 34 -2.84 -2.55 -9.78
CA LYS A 34 -3.74 -3.38 -10.57
C LYS A 34 -3.30 -4.84 -10.61
N ARG A 35 -4.25 -5.77 -10.54
CA ARG A 35 -3.98 -7.23 -10.62
C ARG A 35 -3.46 -7.69 -11.97
N ASP A 36 -3.87 -6.99 -13.00
CA ASP A 36 -3.60 -7.23 -14.41
C ASP A 36 -2.46 -6.35 -14.95
N CYS A 37 -1.71 -5.68 -14.06
CA CYS A 37 -0.51 -4.95 -14.46
C CYS A 37 0.42 -5.85 -15.29
N ARG A 38 0.92 -5.32 -16.41
CA ARG A 38 1.84 -6.02 -17.31
C ARG A 38 3.03 -6.64 -16.56
N GLY A 39 3.59 -5.93 -15.58
CA GLY A 39 4.70 -6.43 -14.77
C GLY A 39 4.29 -7.60 -13.86
N LEU A 40 3.11 -7.49 -13.23
CA LEU A 40 2.58 -8.52 -12.33
C LEU A 40 2.16 -9.79 -13.08
N ASN A 41 1.67 -9.66 -14.32
CA ASN A 41 1.23 -10.79 -15.13
C ASN A 41 2.37 -11.77 -15.49
N ASN A 42 3.63 -11.37 -15.31
CA ASN A 42 4.80 -12.25 -15.45
C ASN A 42 5.15 -13.02 -14.14
N CYS A 43 4.44 -12.75 -13.04
CA CYS A 43 4.63 -13.46 -11.78
C CYS A 43 4.25 -14.94 -11.96
N LYS A 44 5.19 -15.83 -11.60
CA LYS A 44 4.98 -17.29 -11.60
C LYS A 44 4.63 -17.85 -10.22
N HIS A 45 4.58 -16.98 -9.22
CA HIS A 45 4.30 -17.29 -7.83
C HIS A 45 2.91 -16.80 -7.44
N GLU A 46 2.53 -17.00 -6.17
CA GLU A 46 1.30 -16.45 -5.63
C GLU A 46 1.32 -14.92 -5.68
N VAL A 47 0.18 -14.32 -6.05
CA VAL A 47 -0.03 -12.87 -5.96
C VAL A 47 -0.76 -12.58 -4.66
N LYS A 48 -0.10 -11.86 -3.75
CA LYS A 48 -0.64 -11.49 -2.44
C LYS A 48 -1.15 -10.05 -2.46
N LYS A 49 -2.18 -9.79 -1.66
CA LYS A 49 -2.64 -8.44 -1.35
C LYS A 49 -1.92 -7.93 -0.10
N THR A 50 -1.45 -6.70 -0.15
CA THR A 50 -0.84 -6.02 0.99
C THR A 50 -1.13 -4.53 0.91
N THR A 51 -0.53 -3.75 1.79
CA THR A 51 -0.65 -2.30 1.82
C THR A 51 0.55 -1.65 1.14
N VAL A 52 0.41 -0.41 0.66
CA VAL A 52 1.56 0.36 0.13
C VAL A 52 2.68 0.42 1.16
N SER A 53 2.35 0.74 2.42
CA SER A 53 3.31 0.84 3.52
C SER A 53 4.07 -0.46 3.78
N GLU A 54 3.39 -1.61 3.77
CA GLU A 54 4.05 -2.91 3.96
C GLU A 54 4.90 -3.28 2.75
N ALA A 55 4.45 -3.00 1.52
CA ALA A 55 5.26 -3.21 0.32
C ALA A 55 6.55 -2.38 0.34
N GLU A 56 6.47 -1.11 0.74
CA GLU A 56 7.62 -0.22 0.89
C GLU A 56 8.57 -0.68 2.00
N LYS A 57 8.04 -1.17 3.13
CA LYS A 57 8.86 -1.78 4.20
C LYS A 57 9.62 -3.02 3.72
N LEU A 58 9.05 -3.78 2.79
CA LEU A 58 9.72 -4.92 2.14
C LEU A 58 10.76 -4.48 1.09
N GLY A 59 10.95 -3.17 0.88
CA GLY A 59 11.90 -2.63 -0.10
C GLY A 59 11.39 -2.69 -1.54
N LEU A 60 10.10 -2.96 -1.75
CA LEU A 60 9.48 -2.95 -3.07
C LEU A 60 9.18 -1.52 -3.51
N LYS A 61 9.34 -1.24 -4.80
CA LYS A 61 8.97 0.06 -5.40
C LYS A 61 7.71 -0.06 -6.26
N LEU A 62 7.08 1.07 -6.58
CA LEU A 62 5.98 1.07 -7.55
C LEU A 62 6.46 0.52 -8.90
N CYS A 63 5.66 -0.36 -9.51
CA CYS A 63 5.93 -0.84 -10.86
C CYS A 63 5.83 0.30 -11.88
N GLY A 64 6.81 0.42 -12.78
CA GLY A 64 6.83 1.48 -13.80
C GLY A 64 5.84 1.27 -14.96
N TRP A 65 5.06 0.19 -14.94
CA TRP A 65 4.06 -0.16 -15.97
C TRP A 65 2.62 0.01 -15.45
N GLU A 66 2.45 0.73 -14.33
CA GLU A 66 1.13 1.08 -13.81
C GLU A 66 0.58 2.27 -14.60
N ASP A 67 0.14 2.01 -15.84
CA ASP A 67 -0.78 2.85 -16.63
C ASP A 67 -2.23 2.55 -16.21
#